data_AF-A0A1Z5L3A6-F1
#
_entry.id   AF-A0A1Z5L3A6-F1
#
_cell.length_a   1.000
_cell.length_b   1.000
_cell.length_c   1.000
_cell.angle_alpha   90.00
_cell.angle_beta   90.00
_cell.angle_gamma   90.00
#
_symmetry.space_group_name_H-M   'P 1'
#
loop_
_entity.id
_entity.type
_entity.pdbx_description
1 polymer ?
#
loop_
_entity_poly.entity_id
_entity_poly.type
_entity_poly.pdbx_seq_one_letter_code
_entity_poly.pdbx_strand_id
1 'polypeptide(L)'
;MSHRIIEKRRRDRMNNCLADLNRLLPTAYLKKGRGRIEKTEIIEMAIKHLKHLQAHPCRDPGPCEVAQRIETDHQVQFRLGFQECMSEAARFLVETESLYSGREDICLRLVAHLQKHFDKLAGSATCPSEEQSMGPPEEMTPIMKAARPITRCSSG
;
A
#
# COMPACT_ATOMS: atom_id res chain seq x y z
N MET A 1 -15.55 -38.58 31.32
CA MET A 1 -14.74 -37.41 31.75
C MET A 1 -15.45 -36.71 32.90
N SER A 2 -14.72 -36.16 33.87
CA SER A 2 -15.36 -35.47 35.00
C SER A 2 -15.93 -34.10 34.59
N HIS A 3 -16.99 -33.66 35.29
CA HIS A 3 -17.58 -32.33 35.14
C HIS A 3 -16.52 -31.21 35.20
N ARG A 4 -15.55 -31.35 36.11
CA ARG A 4 -14.41 -30.43 36.25
C ARG A 4 -13.56 -30.32 34.97
N ILE A 5 -13.33 -31.44 34.28
CA ILE A 5 -12.52 -31.46 33.04
C ILE A 5 -13.30 -30.83 31.88
N ILE A 6 -14.60 -31.11 31.77
CA ILE A 6 -15.47 -30.56 30.73
C ILE A 6 -15.53 -29.03 30.86
N GLU A 7 -15.75 -28.53 32.07
CA GLU A 7 -15.83 -27.10 32.33
C GLU A 7 -14.47 -26.40 32.13
N LYS A 8 -13.35 -27.05 32.48
CA LYS A 8 -12.01 -26.54 32.16
C LYS A 8 -11.85 -26.33 30.64
N ARG A 9 -12.15 -27.34 29.84
CA ARG A 9 -12.05 -27.26 28.37
C ARG A 9 -12.94 -26.17 27.79
N ARG A 10 -14.14 -25.97 28.34
CA ARG A 10 -15.03 -24.88 27.90
C ARG A 10 -14.41 -23.51 28.16
N ARG A 11 -13.84 -23.30 29.35
CA ARG A 11 -13.15 -22.04 29.71
C ARG A 11 -11.91 -21.80 28.86
N ASP A 12 -11.14 -22.83 28.59
CA ASP A 12 -9.95 -22.74 27.74
C ASP A 12 -10.33 -22.28 26.33
N ARG A 13 -11.36 -22.90 25.72
CA ARG A 13 -11.89 -22.45 24.43
C ARG A 13 -12.35 -20.99 24.46
N MET A 14 -13.10 -20.59 25.48
CA MET A 14 -13.57 -19.20 25.62
C MET A 14 -12.41 -18.20 25.72
N ASN A 15 -11.36 -18.53 26.48
CA ASN A 15 -10.19 -17.67 26.59
C ASN A 15 -9.38 -17.63 25.29
N ASN A 16 -9.27 -18.74 24.57
CA ASN A 16 -8.61 -18.79 23.26
C ASN A 16 -9.35 -17.89 22.26
N CYS A 17 -10.69 -17.99 22.19
CA CYS A 17 -11.48 -17.12 21.32
C CYS A 17 -11.31 -15.63 21.66
N LEU A 18 -11.20 -15.26 22.94
CA LEU A 18 -10.94 -13.87 23.33
C LEU A 18 -9.52 -13.40 22.94
N ALA A 19 -8.53 -14.28 23.04
CA ALA A 19 -7.16 -13.97 22.64
C ALA A 19 -7.06 -13.79 21.11
N ASP A 20 -7.70 -14.67 20.35
CA ASP A 20 -7.77 -14.56 18.88
C ASP A 20 -8.53 -13.31 18.46
N LEU A 21 -9.68 -13.03 19.10
CA LEU A 21 -10.45 -11.82 18.84
C LEU A 21 -9.60 -10.57 19.04
N ASN A 22 -8.85 -10.48 20.14
CA ASN A 22 -7.97 -9.34 20.40
C ASN A 22 -6.88 -9.15 19.33
N ARG A 23 -6.35 -10.25 18.77
CA ARG A 23 -5.35 -10.19 17.68
C ARG A 23 -5.94 -9.73 16.35
N LEU A 24 -7.21 -10.02 16.10
CA LEU A 24 -7.91 -9.61 14.88
C LEU A 24 -8.37 -8.14 14.91
N LEU A 25 -8.42 -7.52 16.10
CA LEU A 25 -8.83 -6.12 16.19
C LEU A 25 -7.75 -5.18 15.67
N PRO A 26 -8.11 -4.16 14.86
CA PRO A 26 -7.15 -3.16 14.44
C PRO A 26 -6.60 -2.39 15.65
N THR A 27 -5.29 -2.19 15.68
CA THR A 27 -4.58 -1.54 16.81
C THR A 27 -5.08 -0.12 17.08
N ALA A 28 -5.72 0.54 16.11
CA ALA A 28 -6.36 1.85 16.28
C ALA A 28 -7.53 1.84 17.29
N TYR A 29 -8.18 0.68 17.50
CA TYR A 29 -9.19 0.50 18.54
C TYR A 29 -8.57 0.27 19.92
N LEU A 30 -7.28 -0.07 19.98
CA LEU A 30 -6.56 -0.36 21.20
C LEU A 30 -5.84 0.90 21.71
N LYS A 31 -6.04 1.25 22.98
CA LYS A 31 -5.36 2.39 23.59
C LYS A 31 -3.87 2.10 23.76
N LYS A 32 -3.02 2.85 23.04
CA LYS A 32 -1.55 2.77 23.18
C LYS A 32 -1.13 3.06 24.62
N GLY A 33 -0.17 2.29 25.13
CA GLY A 33 0.42 2.48 26.46
C GLY A 33 -0.38 1.93 27.64
N ARG A 34 -1.48 1.20 27.40
CA ARG A 34 -2.15 0.42 28.44
C ARG A 34 -1.57 -1.00 28.51
N GLY A 35 -1.54 -1.55 29.73
CA GLY A 35 -1.11 -2.92 29.98
C GLY A 35 -2.15 -3.94 29.51
N ARG A 36 -2.51 -4.88 30.39
CA ARG A 36 -3.46 -5.94 30.06
C ARG A 36 -4.84 -5.38 29.71
N ILE A 37 -5.35 -5.69 28.52
CA ILE A 37 -6.67 -5.31 28.04
C ILE A 37 -7.75 -6.13 28.77
N GLU A 38 -8.83 -5.48 29.19
CA GLU A 38 -9.94 -6.13 29.87
C GLU A 38 -10.80 -6.95 28.89
N LYS A 39 -11.42 -8.03 29.38
CA LYS A 39 -12.26 -8.89 28.52
C LYS A 39 -13.47 -8.15 27.94
N THR A 40 -14.06 -7.26 28.72
CA THR A 40 -15.15 -6.37 28.31
C THR A 40 -14.70 -5.41 27.22
N GLU A 41 -13.51 -4.80 27.38
CA GLU A 41 -12.93 -3.90 26.39
C GLU A 41 -12.65 -4.62 25.05
N ILE A 42 -12.14 -5.86 25.07
CA ILE A 42 -11.98 -6.68 23.85
C ILE A 42 -13.33 -6.84 23.13
N ILE A 43 -14.39 -7.18 23.87
CA ILE A 43 -15.74 -7.40 23.30
C ILE A 43 -16.31 -6.09 22.76
N GLU A 44 -16.18 -4.98 23.47
CA GLU A 44 -16.66 -3.67 23.05
C GLU A 44 -15.97 -3.21 21.76
N MET A 45 -14.65 -3.34 21.69
CA MET A 45 -13.88 -2.98 20.49
C MET A 45 -14.24 -3.88 19.31
N ALA A 46 -14.49 -5.17 19.55
CA ALA A 46 -14.98 -6.08 18.52
C ALA A 46 -16.37 -5.71 18.01
N ILE A 47 -17.32 -5.37 18.89
CA ILE A 47 -18.64 -4.91 18.46
C ILE A 47 -18.52 -3.63 17.63
N LYS A 48 -17.68 -2.69 18.06
CA LYS A 48 -17.43 -1.45 17.33
C LYS A 48 -16.85 -1.74 15.94
N HIS A 49 -15.87 -2.64 15.84
CA HIS A 49 -15.28 -3.05 14.57
C HIS A 49 -16.29 -3.77 13.66
N LEU A 50 -17.07 -4.71 14.18
CA LEU A 50 -18.11 -5.42 13.41
C LEU A 50 -19.20 -4.47 12.90
N LYS A 51 -19.65 -3.51 13.73
CA LYS A 51 -20.59 -2.47 13.29
C LYS A 51 -20.01 -1.60 12.19
N HIS A 52 -18.73 -1.26 12.29
CA HIS A 52 -18.03 -0.54 11.25
C HIS A 52 -17.98 -1.34 9.94
N LEU A 53 -17.66 -2.64 9.99
CA LEU A 53 -17.70 -3.53 8.81
C LEU A 53 -19.12 -3.67 8.22
N GLN A 54 -20.15 -3.72 9.05
CA GLN A 54 -21.55 -3.79 8.60
C GLN A 54 -22.06 -2.47 7.98
N ALA A 55 -21.60 -1.33 8.49
CA ALA A 55 -21.92 -0.01 7.94
C ALA A 55 -21.19 0.27 6.62
N HIS A 56 -20.02 -0.36 6.43
CA HIS A 56 -19.24 -0.31 5.21
C HIS A 56 -19.09 -1.72 4.60
N PRO A 57 -20.20 -2.34 4.14
CA PRO A 57 -20.12 -3.67 3.57
C PRO A 57 -19.31 -3.59 2.26
N CYS A 58 -18.05 -4.04 2.29
CA CYS A 58 -17.22 -4.13 1.11
C CYS A 58 -17.81 -5.22 0.19
N ARG A 59 -18.78 -4.84 -0.66
CA ARG A 59 -19.31 -5.68 -1.74
C ARG A 59 -18.49 -5.53 -3.03
N ASP A 60 -17.66 -4.48 -3.09
CA ASP A 60 -16.67 -4.19 -4.13
C ASP A 60 -15.35 -3.73 -3.47
N PRO A 61 -14.17 -4.29 -3.83
CA PRO A 61 -12.88 -3.88 -3.26
C PRO A 61 -12.43 -2.48 -3.68
N GLY A 62 -12.90 -1.98 -4.83
CA GLY A 62 -12.42 -0.74 -5.45
C GLY A 62 -12.61 0.53 -4.59
N PRO A 63 -13.78 0.78 -3.97
CA PRO A 63 -14.03 2.02 -3.23
C PRO A 63 -14.10 1.85 -1.71
N CYS A 64 -13.79 0.66 -1.17
CA CYS A 64 -13.98 0.41 0.27
C CYS A 64 -12.89 1.10 1.10
N GLU A 65 -13.21 2.22 1.76
CA GLU A 65 -12.25 2.96 2.60
C GLU A 65 -11.56 2.08 3.65
N VAL A 66 -12.23 1.05 4.17
CA VAL A 66 -11.66 0.13 5.16
C VAL A 66 -10.66 -0.82 4.53
N ALA A 67 -10.99 -1.39 3.36
CA ALA A 67 -10.06 -2.23 2.61
C ALA A 67 -8.87 -1.40 2.12
N GLN A 68 -9.12 -0.19 1.60
CA GLN A 68 -8.07 0.76 1.23
C GLN A 68 -7.22 1.16 2.44
N ARG A 69 -7.80 1.41 3.63
CA ARG A 69 -7.01 1.72 4.83
C ARG A 69 -6.12 0.55 5.27
N ILE A 70 -6.66 -0.66 5.25
CA ILE A 70 -5.90 -1.89 5.55
C ILE A 70 -4.78 -2.08 4.51
N GLU A 71 -5.09 -1.92 3.23
CA GLU A 71 -4.13 -2.00 2.14
C GLU A 71 -3.05 -0.91 2.23
N THR A 72 -3.42 0.32 2.57
CA THR A 72 -2.46 1.40 2.82
C THR A 72 -1.59 1.13 4.05
N ASP A 73 -2.13 0.54 5.12
CA ASP A 73 -1.34 0.17 6.31
C ASP A 73 -0.36 -0.96 5.98
N HIS A 74 -0.79 -1.98 5.22
CA HIS A 74 0.10 -3.01 4.69
C HIS A 74 1.16 -2.43 3.74
N GLN A 75 0.80 -1.46 2.90
CA GLN A 75 1.75 -0.79 2.01
C GLN A 75 2.77 0.04 2.79
N VAL A 76 2.35 0.74 3.84
CA VAL A 76 3.24 1.50 4.73
C VAL A 76 4.18 0.54 5.49
N GLN A 77 3.65 -0.54 6.06
CA GLN A 77 4.45 -1.55 6.76
C GLN A 77 5.45 -2.25 5.83
N PHE A 78 5.02 -2.61 4.62
CA PHE A 78 5.90 -3.16 3.59
C PHE A 78 7.03 -2.18 3.25
N ARG A 79 6.70 -0.88 3.07
CA ARG A 79 7.70 0.13 2.73
C ARG A 79 8.74 0.29 3.83
N LEU A 80 8.30 0.34 5.09
CA LEU A 80 9.20 0.39 6.25
C LEU A 80 10.09 -0.85 6.30
N GLY A 81 9.52 -2.05 6.23
CA GLY A 81 10.28 -3.30 6.26
C GLY A 81 11.26 -3.46 5.10
N PHE A 82 10.91 -2.98 3.90
CA PHE A 82 11.81 -2.97 2.75
C PHE A 82 13.02 -2.05 3.00
N GLN A 83 12.79 -0.85 3.53
CA GLN A 83 13.86 0.10 3.85
C GLN A 83 14.78 -0.42 4.97
N GLU A 84 14.21 -1.04 6.01
CA GLU A 84 14.96 -1.68 7.08
C GLU A 84 15.85 -2.81 6.54
N CYS A 85 15.27 -3.70 5.72
CA CYS A 85 16.00 -4.80 5.09
C CYS A 85 17.13 -4.30 4.17
N MET A 86 16.87 -3.28 3.35
CA MET A 86 17.89 -2.67 2.50
C MET A 86 19.04 -2.05 3.32
N SER A 87 18.71 -1.37 4.42
CA SER A 87 19.70 -0.76 5.33
C SER A 87 20.53 -1.82 6.05
N GLU A 88 19.90 -2.91 6.47
CA GLU A 88 20.56 -4.09 7.06
C GLU A 88 21.52 -4.75 6.07
N ALA A 89 21.08 -4.96 4.82
CA ALA A 89 21.93 -5.53 3.78
C ALA A 89 23.15 -4.65 3.48
N ALA A 90 22.95 -3.32 3.39
CA ALA A 90 24.05 -2.38 3.20
C ALA A 90 25.05 -2.44 4.36
N ARG A 91 24.56 -2.46 5.60
CA ARG A 91 25.40 -2.56 6.79
C ARG A 91 26.12 -3.89 6.88
N PHE A 92 25.47 -5.01 6.57
CA PHE A 92 26.12 -6.32 6.51
C PHE A 92 27.30 -6.32 5.54
N LEU A 93 27.10 -5.77 4.32
CA LEU A 93 28.16 -5.68 3.31
C LEU A 93 29.30 -4.74 3.73
N VAL A 94 29.02 -3.68 4.47
CA VAL A 94 30.06 -2.75 4.95
C VAL A 94 30.81 -3.31 6.16
N GLU A 95 30.11 -3.86 7.15
CA GLU A 95 30.69 -4.32 8.42
C GLU A 95 31.34 -5.71 8.31
N THR A 96 30.75 -6.63 7.54
CA THR A 96 31.22 -8.03 7.45
C THR A 96 32.21 -8.23 6.32
N GLU A 97 32.10 -7.46 5.23
CA GLU A 97 32.95 -7.62 4.05
C GLU A 97 34.07 -6.56 3.90
N SER A 98 34.23 -5.69 4.90
CA SER A 98 35.37 -4.77 4.97
C SER A 98 36.68 -5.53 4.73
N LEU A 99 37.55 -4.98 3.87
CA LEU A 99 38.93 -5.37 3.51
C LEU A 99 39.21 -5.90 2.09
N TYR A 100 38.39 -5.62 1.07
CA TYR A 100 38.92 -5.62 -0.31
C TYR A 100 38.36 -4.43 -1.11
N SER A 101 39.25 -3.56 -1.59
CA SER A 101 39.00 -2.26 -2.24
C SER A 101 38.29 -2.31 -3.61
N GLY A 102 37.26 -3.15 -3.73
CA GLY A 102 36.45 -3.34 -4.93
C GLY A 102 35.14 -4.08 -4.66
N ARG A 103 34.62 -4.03 -3.43
CA ARG A 103 33.27 -4.52 -3.05
C ARG A 103 32.33 -3.42 -2.58
N GLU A 104 32.86 -2.23 -2.28
CA GLU A 104 32.05 -1.04 -2.00
C GLU A 104 31.18 -0.65 -3.21
N ASP A 105 31.65 -0.93 -4.42
CA ASP A 105 30.88 -0.76 -5.65
C ASP A 105 29.65 -1.68 -5.70
N ILE A 106 29.76 -2.91 -5.21
CA ILE A 106 28.64 -3.87 -5.15
C ILE A 106 27.59 -3.40 -4.15
N CYS A 107 28.01 -2.93 -2.97
CA CYS A 107 27.09 -2.36 -1.97
C CYS A 107 26.32 -1.17 -2.54
N LEU A 108 27.04 -0.20 -3.13
CA LEU A 108 26.42 0.98 -3.74
C LEU A 108 25.48 0.62 -4.90
N ARG A 109 25.88 -0.30 -5.78
CA ARG A 109 25.05 -0.76 -6.90
C ARG A 109 23.81 -1.50 -6.42
N LEU A 110 23.93 -2.32 -5.38
CA LEU A 110 22.81 -3.05 -4.78
C LEU A 110 21.81 -2.07 -4.17
N VAL A 111 22.27 -1.14 -3.33
CA VAL A 111 21.41 -0.12 -2.70
C VAL A 111 20.73 0.73 -3.76
N ALA A 112 21.45 1.20 -4.78
CA ALA A 112 20.87 1.97 -5.89
C ALA A 112 19.81 1.17 -6.67
N HIS A 113 20.05 -0.13 -6.91
CA HIS A 113 19.10 -1.00 -7.58
C HIS A 113 17.82 -1.21 -6.74
N LEU A 114 17.98 -1.49 -5.44
CA LEU A 114 16.87 -1.69 -4.52
C LEU A 114 16.05 -0.40 -4.32
N GLN A 115 16.70 0.76 -4.24
CA GLN A 115 16.02 2.06 -4.16
C GLN A 115 15.20 2.33 -5.43
N LYS A 116 15.77 2.10 -6.62
CA LYS A 116 15.03 2.24 -7.88
C LYS A 116 13.83 1.28 -7.96
N HIS A 117 13.97 0.07 -7.43
CA HIS A 117 12.86 -0.87 -7.36
C HIS A 117 11.78 -0.40 -6.36
N PHE A 118 12.20 0.12 -5.20
CA PHE A 118 11.31 0.69 -4.20
C PHE A 118 10.49 1.85 -4.74
N ASP A 119 11.11 2.76 -5.50
CA ASP A 119 10.41 3.91 -6.10
C ASP A 119 9.36 3.47 -7.13
N LYS A 120 9.61 2.39 -7.88
CA LYS A 120 8.62 1.79 -8.80
C LYS A 120 7.42 1.22 -8.05
N LEU A 121 7.66 0.54 -6.93
CA LEU A 121 6.60 0.01 -6.08
C LEU A 121 5.79 1.11 -5.39
N ALA A 122 6.43 2.25 -5.08
CA ALA A 122 5.76 3.41 -4.49
C ALA A 122 4.96 4.21 -5.54
N GLY A 123 5.43 4.26 -6.79
CA GLY A 123 4.80 5.00 -7.88
C GLY A 123 3.62 4.28 -8.56
N SER A 124 3.46 2.96 -8.37
CA SER A 124 2.35 2.21 -8.99
C SER A 124 0.99 2.38 -8.30
N ALA A 125 0.90 3.23 -7.27
CA ALA A 125 -0.34 3.46 -6.50
C ALA A 125 -1.20 4.63 -7.02
N THR A 126 -0.79 5.33 -8.08
CA THR A 126 -1.60 6.38 -8.72
C THR A 126 -1.39 6.38 -10.23
N CYS A 127 -2.33 5.76 -10.96
CA CYS A 127 -2.55 6.06 -12.36
C CYS A 127 -3.93 6.74 -12.49
N PRO A 128 -4.02 8.05 -12.74
CA PRO A 128 -5.06 8.57 -13.60
C PRO A 128 -4.67 8.25 -15.05
N SER A 129 -5.61 7.64 -15.77
CA SER A 129 -5.58 7.50 -17.22
C SER A 129 -5.54 8.89 -17.91
N GLU A 130 -5.16 8.89 -19.19
CA GLU A 130 -5.20 9.98 -20.19
C GLU A 130 -3.92 10.86 -20.26
N GLU A 131 -3.22 11.04 -21.38
CA GLU A 131 -3.45 10.69 -22.79
C GLU A 131 -2.08 10.72 -23.51
N GLN A 132 -1.84 9.73 -24.38
CA GLN A 132 -0.80 9.81 -25.41
C GLN A 132 -1.34 10.65 -26.58
N SER A 133 -0.68 11.76 -26.89
CA SER A 133 -0.67 12.31 -28.25
C SER A 133 0.67 12.99 -28.50
N MET A 134 1.63 12.20 -28.99
CA MET A 134 2.83 12.69 -29.66
C MET A 134 2.51 12.68 -31.16
N GLY A 135 2.08 13.82 -31.70
CA GLY A 135 2.05 14.07 -33.14
C GLY A 135 3.44 14.53 -33.64
N PRO A 136 3.89 14.14 -34.84
CA PRO A 136 5.19 14.54 -35.36
C PRO A 136 5.19 16.01 -35.83
N PRO A 137 6.36 16.67 -35.92
CA PRO A 137 6.45 18.05 -36.38
C PRO A 137 6.37 18.12 -37.92
N GLU A 138 5.42 18.91 -38.44
CA GLU A 138 5.36 19.24 -39.87
C GLU A 138 6.39 20.34 -40.21
N GLU A 139 7.21 20.04 -41.22
CA GLU A 139 8.25 20.90 -41.75
C GLU A 139 7.65 21.94 -42.72
N MET A 140 7.99 23.21 -42.49
CA MET A 140 7.44 24.36 -43.21
C MET A 140 8.21 24.58 -44.52
N THR A 141 7.55 24.46 -45.67
CA THR A 141 8.09 24.97 -46.97
C THR A 141 7.10 25.96 -47.61
N PRO A 142 7.56 27.12 -48.11
CA PRO A 142 6.71 28.07 -48.81
C PRO A 142 6.94 27.98 -50.33
N ILE A 143 5.88 27.83 -51.12
CA ILE A 143 5.91 28.14 -52.56
C ILE A 143 4.74 29.06 -52.92
N MET A 144 5.11 30.21 -53.49
CA MET A 144 4.25 31.30 -53.94
C MET A 144 3.57 31.01 -55.30
N LYS A 145 2.56 31.86 -55.60
CA LYS A 145 1.91 32.20 -56.88
C LYS A 145 0.70 31.33 -57.26
N ALA A 146 -0.38 31.85 -57.86
CA ALA A 146 -0.90 33.20 -58.10
C ALA A 146 -2.34 33.06 -58.64
N ALA A 147 -3.07 34.19 -58.66
CA ALA A 147 -4.25 34.51 -59.49
C ALA A 147 -5.66 34.06 -59.01
N ARG A 148 -6.44 35.11 -58.68
CA ARG A 148 -7.92 35.24 -58.75
C ARG A 148 -8.43 34.94 -60.19
N PRO A 149 -9.75 34.76 -60.51
CA PRO A 149 -10.87 35.50 -59.92
C PRO A 149 -12.29 34.85 -59.79
N ILE A 150 -13.08 35.47 -58.90
CA ILE A 150 -14.50 35.91 -59.00
C ILE A 150 -15.59 34.90 -59.42
N THR A 151 -16.60 34.73 -58.55
CA THR A 151 -18.07 34.87 -58.77
C THR A 151 -18.78 34.46 -57.46
N ARG A 152 -19.36 35.35 -56.65
CA ARG A 152 -20.63 36.10 -56.68
C ARG A 152 -21.92 35.25 -56.59
N CYS A 153 -22.77 35.69 -55.66
CA CYS A 153 -24.21 35.44 -55.45
C CYS A 153 -24.58 34.17 -54.67
N SER A 154 -25.62 34.14 -53.84
CA SER A 154 -26.44 35.17 -53.18
C SER A 154 -27.32 34.41 -52.19
N SER A 155 -27.69 35.10 -51.12
CA SER A 155 -28.66 34.74 -50.11
C SER A 155 -30.04 34.35 -50.67
N GLY A 156 -30.70 33.46 -49.94
CA GLY A 156 -32.12 33.14 -49.98
C GLY A 156 -32.44 32.31 -48.76
#